data_AF-A0A968NXC2-F1
#
_entry.id   AF-A0A968NXC2-F1
#
_cell.length_a   1.000
_cell.length_b   1.000
_cell.length_c   1.000
_cell.angle_alpha   90.00
_cell.angle_beta   90.00
_cell.angle_gamma   90.00
#
_symmetry.space_group_name_H-M   'P 1'
#
loop_
_entity.id
_entity.type
_entity.pdbx_description
1 polymer ?
#
loop_
_entity_poly.entity_id
_entity_poly.type
_entity_poly.pdbx_seq_one_letter_code
_entity_poly.pdbx_strand_id
1 'polypeptide(L)' 'MADRVTVDIEGLRDDIDAAYSDNPLWEELSLSQKLRRLLQERLNEIKQERNSEKKS' A
#
# COMPACT_ATOMS: atom_id res chain seq x y z
N MET A 1 -22.75 3.03 -1.32
CA MET A 1 -22.27 1.63 -1.26
C MET A 1 -20.76 1.68 -1.42
N ALA A 2 -20.01 1.01 -0.56
CA ALA A 2 -18.55 0.93 -0.74
C ALA A 2 -18.29 0.01 -1.93
N ASP A 3 -17.61 0.53 -2.95
CA ASP A 3 -17.22 -0.26 -4.12
C ASP A 3 -16.13 -1.25 -3.68
N ARG A 4 -16.42 -2.55 -3.77
CA ARG A 4 -15.49 -3.60 -3.33
C ARG A 4 -14.83 -4.22 -4.55
N VAL A 5 -13.52 -4.05 -4.65
CA VAL A 5 -12.71 -4.66 -5.71
C VAL A 5 -12.07 -5.93 -5.15
N THR A 6 -12.24 -7.04 -5.85
CA THR A 6 -11.49 -8.27 -5.56
C THR A 6 -10.16 -8.20 -6.31
N VAL A 7 -9.06 -8.40 -5.60
CA VAL A 7 -7.71 -8.33 -6.16
C VAL A 7 -7.02 -9.66 -5.91
N ASP A 8 -6.44 -10.22 -6.97
CA ASP A 8 -5.55 -11.36 -6.83
C ASP A 8 -4.18 -10.88 -6.34
N ILE A 9 -3.71 -11.51 -5.28
CA ILE A 9 -2.46 -11.20 -4.58
C ILE A 9 -1.62 -12.47 -4.39
N GLU A 10 -1.88 -13.52 -5.18
CA GLU A 10 -1.06 -14.72 -5.20
C GLU A 10 0.42 -14.35 -5.43
N GLY A 11 1.31 -14.92 -4.61
CA GLY A 11 2.74 -14.62 -4.62
C GLY A 11 3.16 -13.29 -3.98
N LEU A 12 2.24 -12.35 -3.74
CA LEU A 12 2.56 -11.05 -3.12
C LEU A 12 2.36 -11.04 -1.60
N ARG A 13 1.72 -12.07 -1.04
CA ARG A 13 1.38 -12.11 0.38
C ARG A 13 2.61 -11.98 1.27
N ASP A 14 3.65 -12.76 0.99
CA ASP A 14 4.87 -12.76 1.79
C ASP A 14 5.61 -11.41 1.68
N ASP A 15 5.62 -10.81 0.49
CA ASP A 15 6.18 -9.47 0.27
C ASP A 15 5.41 -8.39 1.04
N ILE A 16 4.08 -8.48 1.07
CA ILE A 16 3.23 -7.54 1.84
C ILE A 16 3.48 -7.69 3.34
N ASP A 17 3.62 -8.91 3.83
CA ASP A 17 3.91 -9.16 5.23
C ASP A 17 5.33 -8.67 5.60
N ALA A 18 6.32 -8.82 4.71
CA ALA A 18 7.68 -8.37 4.92
C ALA A 18 7.92 -6.85 4.74
N ALA A 19 7.02 -6.13 4.06
CA ALA A 19 7.22 -4.72 3.66
C ALA A 19 7.59 -3.77 4.81
N TYR A 20 7.10 -4.04 6.03
CA TYR A 20 7.45 -3.31 7.24
C TYR A 20 7.75 -4.26 8.40
N SER A 21 8.57 -5.29 8.15
CA SER A 21 8.94 -6.30 9.16
C SER A 21 9.55 -5.71 10.42
N ASP A 22 10.18 -4.54 10.32
CA ASP A 22 10.79 -3.83 11.46
C ASP A 22 9.77 -3.06 12.32
N ASN A 23 8.50 -3.02 11.92
CA ASN A 23 7.43 -2.32 12.62
C ASN A 23 6.52 -3.32 13.35
N PRO A 24 6.57 -3.41 14.69
CA PRO A 24 5.74 -4.34 15.46
C PRO A 24 4.23 -4.16 15.22
N LEU A 25 3.79 -2.92 14.92
CA LEU A 25 2.39 -2.63 14.64
C LEU A 25 1.95 -3.17 13.27
N TRP A 26 2.89 -3.49 12.38
CA TRP A 26 2.58 -4.08 11.08
C TRP A 26 2.04 -5.50 11.23
N GLU A 27 2.65 -6.29 12.13
CA GLU A 27 2.22 -7.66 12.43
C GLU A 27 0.78 -7.74 12.94
N GLU A 28 0.32 -6.70 13.65
CA GLU A 28 -1.06 -6.63 14.18
C GLU A 28 -2.11 -6.28 13.11
N LEU A 29 -1.69 -5.80 11.93
CA LEU A 29 -2.61 -5.41 10.86
C LEU A 29 -3.09 -6.62 10.07
N SER A 30 -4.38 -6.62 9.74
CA SER A 30 -4.92 -7.53 8.74
C SER A 30 -4.35 -7.23 7.35
N LEU A 31 -4.32 -8.24 6.48
CA LEU A 31 -3.83 -8.12 5.11
C LEU A 31 -4.50 -6.97 4.32
N SER A 32 -5.80 -6.74 4.53
CA SER A 32 -6.52 -5.65 3.89
C SER A 32 -6.08 -4.26 4.38
N GLN A 33 -5.71 -4.13 5.66
CA GLN A 33 -5.14 -2.91 6.22
C GLN A 33 -3.72 -2.68 5.70
N LYS A 34 -2.89 -3.72 5.65
CA LYS A 34 -1.54 -3.68 5.06
C LYS A 34 -1.60 -3.20 3.61
N LEU A 35 -2.43 -3.85 2.79
CA LEU A 35 -2.67 -3.47 1.39
C LEU A 35 -3.16 -2.02 1.26
N ARG A 36 -4.14 -1.61 2.06
CA ARG A 36 -4.66 -0.24 2.02
C ARG A 36 -3.57 0.78 2.30
N ARG A 37 -2.70 0.51 3.27
CA ARG A 37 -1.60 1.41 3.64
C ARG A 37 -0.55 1.52 2.54
N LEU A 38 -0.10 0.39 1.99
CA LEU A 38 0.83 0.37 0.85
C LEU A 38 0.28 1.12 -0.36
N LEU A 39 -1.01 0.93 -0.68
CA LEU A 39 -1.67 1.66 -1.77
C LEU A 39 -1.72 3.16 -1.50
N GLN A 40 -2.02 3.57 -0.27
CA GLN A 40 -2.05 4.99 0.10
C GLN A 40 -0.66 5.65 -0.02
N GLU A 41 0.39 4.96 0.42
CA GLU A 41 1.77 5.43 0.31
C GLU A 41 2.17 5.63 -1.16
N ARG A 42 1.97 4.60 -2.00
CA ARG A 42 2.27 4.71 -3.45
C ARG A 42 1.43 5.76 -4.16
N LEU A 43 0.15 5.90 -3.82
CA LEU A 43 -0.69 6.95 -4.38
C LEU A 43 -0.20 8.35 -3.99
N ASN A 44 0.34 8.52 -2.78
CA ASN A 44 0.91 9.78 -2.34
C ASN A 44 2.22 10.10 -3.06
N GLU A 45 3.11 9.11 -3.22
CA GLU A 45 4.35 9.24 -4.01
C GLU A 45 4.06 9.70 -5.44
N ILE A 46 3.17 9.00 -6.16
CA ILE A 46 2.79 9.34 -7.54
C ILE A 46 2.20 10.76 -7.63
N LYS A 47 1.41 11.17 -6.64
CA LYS A 47 0.87 12.54 -6.58
C LYS A 47 1.97 13.58 -6.39
N GLN A 48 2.98 13.28 -5.56
CA GLN A 48 4.11 14.18 -5.32
C GLN A 48 5.01 14.27 -6.56
N GLU A 49 5.32 13.16 -7.22
CA GLU A 49 6.09 13.12 -8.47
C GLU A 49 5.45 14.01 -9.54
N ARG A 50 4.15 13.81 -9.81
CA ARG A 50 3.41 14.62 -10.79
C ARG A 50 3.36 16.11 -10.46
N ASN A 51 3.40 16.46 -9.18
CA ASN A 51 3.34 17.86 -8.75
C ASN A 51 4.72 18.54 -8.83
N SER A 52 5.79 17.77 -8.72
CA SER A 52 7.17 18.21 -8.94
C SER A 52 7.48 18.40 -10.43
N GLU A 53 7.01 17.51 -11.29
CA GLU A 53 7.16 17.62 -12.76
C GLU A 53 6.40 18.81 -13.35
N LYS A 54 5.26 19.20 -12.78
CA LYS A 54 4.50 20.39 -13.23
C LYS A 54 5.11 21.73 -12.80
N LYS A 55 6.08 21.72 -11.90
CA LYS A 55 6.74 22.93 -11.38
C LYS A 55 8.14 23.18 -11.98
N SER A 56 8.64 22.25 -12.79
CA SER A 56 9.86 22.43 -13.60
C SER A 56 9.48 22.82 -15.03
#